data_AF-A0A946X7U1-F1
#
_entry.id   AF-A0A946X7U1-F1
#
_cell.length_a   1.000
_cell.length_b   1.000
_cell.length_c   1.000
_cell.angle_alpha   90.00
_cell.angle_beta   90.00
_cell.angle_gamma   90.00
#
_symmetry.space_group_name_H-M   'P 1'
#
loop_
_entity.id
_entity.type
_entity.pdbx_description
1 polymer ?
#
loop_
_entity_poly.entity_id
_entity_poly.type
_entity_poly.pdbx_seq_one_letter_code
_entity_poly.pdbx_strand_id
1 'polypeptide(L)'
;MATIKQINANKKNALLSKGPKSDLGKLTSSKNSLKHGLTAKQLVIGESYKEFEKYRDRMIDELKPEGILEEETVFKIIDTGFRLRRIGEVEAGVYNQEILHHEADEYKNKIADKIEFKEEGELIQSSDLSANLKGLAFARDCKYGSAILKLNTIEDKLTNKYYKQLDILKMMQEGRYDLEK
;
A
#
# COMPACT_ATOMS: atom_id res chain seq x y z
N MET A 1 26.27 12.67 -21.33
CA MET A 1 26.75 11.41 -21.94
C MET A 1 27.50 10.61 -20.88
N ALA A 2 27.26 9.30 -20.76
CA ALA A 2 27.95 8.49 -19.76
C ALA A 2 29.44 8.34 -20.11
N THR A 3 30.31 8.47 -19.12
CA THR A 3 31.76 8.37 -19.32
C THR A 3 32.20 6.92 -19.61
N ILE A 4 33.34 6.75 -20.28
CA ILE A 4 33.91 5.44 -20.61
C ILE A 4 34.11 4.58 -19.34
N LYS A 5 34.49 5.22 -18.22
CA LYS A 5 34.57 4.55 -16.90
C LYS A 5 33.20 4.02 -16.44
N GLN A 6 32.14 4.81 -16.56
CA GLN A 6 30.78 4.39 -16.21
C GLN A 6 30.28 3.25 -17.11
N ILE A 7 30.59 3.28 -18.41
CA ILE A 7 30.21 2.22 -19.35
C ILE A 7 30.92 0.90 -19.01
N ASN A 8 32.22 0.94 -18.73
CA ASN A 8 32.99 -0.24 -18.38
C ASN A 8 32.59 -0.82 -17.01
N ALA A 9 32.26 0.03 -16.04
CA ALA A 9 31.71 -0.39 -14.75
C ALA A 9 30.33 -1.06 -14.91
N ASN A 10 29.42 -0.47 -15.69
CA ASN A 10 28.11 -1.05 -15.97
C ASN A 10 28.21 -2.41 -16.66
N LYS A 11 29.13 -2.58 -17.63
CA LYS A 11 29.39 -3.89 -18.27
C LYS A 11 29.85 -4.95 -17.27
N LYS A 12 30.78 -4.61 -16.36
CA LYS A 12 31.25 -5.52 -15.31
C LYS A 12 30.14 -5.86 -14.31
N ASN A 13 29.38 -4.88 -13.86
CA ASN A 13 28.26 -5.08 -12.93
C ASN A 13 27.13 -5.90 -13.55
N ALA A 14 26.86 -5.74 -14.86
CA ALA A 14 25.87 -6.53 -15.58
C ALA A 14 26.23 -8.03 -15.65
N LEU A 15 27.52 -8.37 -15.72
CA LEU A 15 27.98 -9.77 -15.68
C LEU A 15 27.81 -10.43 -14.31
N LEU A 16 27.82 -9.63 -13.23
CA LEU A 16 27.63 -10.07 -11.85
C LEU A 16 26.14 -10.07 -11.43
N SER A 17 25.35 -9.16 -12.00
CA SER A 17 23.91 -9.02 -11.74
C SER A 17 23.10 -10.06 -12.53
N LYS A 18 23.27 -11.33 -12.19
CA LYS A 18 22.39 -12.41 -12.66
C LYS A 18 21.31 -12.50 -11.60
N GLY A 19 20.14 -11.89 -11.87
CA GLY A 19 19.01 -11.89 -10.95
C GLY A 19 18.70 -13.26 -10.35
N PRO A 20 17.89 -13.32 -9.29
CA PRO A 20 17.78 -14.51 -8.46
C PRO A 20 17.39 -15.76 -9.26
N LYS A 21 18.21 -16.81 -9.14
CA LYS A 21 18.06 -18.04 -9.92
C LYS A 21 17.30 -19.14 -9.20
N SER A 22 17.33 -19.17 -7.87
CA SER A 22 16.56 -20.11 -7.05
C SER A 22 15.13 -19.64 -6.88
N ASP A 23 14.19 -20.56 -6.68
CA ASP A 23 12.78 -20.19 -6.47
C ASP A 23 12.59 -19.41 -5.17
N LEU A 24 13.36 -19.74 -4.12
CA LEU A 24 13.47 -18.93 -2.90
C LEU A 24 14.00 -17.53 -3.19
N GLY A 25 15.04 -17.39 -4.02
CA GLY A 25 15.60 -16.10 -4.42
C GLY A 25 14.63 -15.28 -5.27
N LYS A 26 13.88 -15.93 -6.17
CA LYS A 26 12.84 -15.30 -6.99
C LYS A 26 11.68 -14.84 -6.11
N LEU A 27 11.27 -15.63 -5.12
CA LEU A 27 10.23 -15.25 -4.16
C LEU A 27 10.66 -14.06 -3.30
N THR A 28 11.92 -14.02 -2.87
CA THR A 28 12.48 -12.88 -2.13
C THR A 28 12.60 -11.65 -3.03
N SER A 29 12.96 -11.81 -4.31
CA SER A 29 13.03 -10.70 -5.26
C SER A 29 11.67 -10.27 -5.82
N SER A 30 10.66 -11.14 -5.83
CA SER A 30 9.29 -10.76 -6.18
C SER A 30 8.68 -9.91 -5.09
N LYS A 31 9.11 -10.11 -3.82
CA LYS A 31 8.82 -9.18 -2.73
C LYS A 31 9.47 -7.81 -2.93
N ASN A 32 10.60 -7.71 -3.64
CA ASN A 32 11.16 -6.39 -4.02
C ASN A 32 10.30 -5.65 -5.06
N SER A 33 9.37 -6.35 -5.74
CA SER A 33 8.35 -5.77 -6.63
C SER A 33 7.03 -5.44 -5.91
N LEU A 34 6.94 -5.64 -4.58
CA LEU A 34 5.83 -5.11 -3.78
C LEU A 34 6.01 -3.60 -3.64
N LYS A 35 5.63 -2.88 -4.70
CA LYS A 35 5.85 -1.43 -4.81
C LYS A 35 5.08 -0.60 -3.78
N HIS A 36 4.04 -1.17 -3.16
CA HIS A 36 3.26 -0.54 -2.07
C HIS A 36 2.09 -1.40 -1.55
N GLY A 37 1.81 -2.55 -2.19
CA GLY A 37 0.77 -3.48 -1.73
C GLY A 37 -0.67 -3.10 -2.11
N LEU A 38 -0.98 -1.83 -2.37
CA LEU A 38 -2.35 -1.40 -2.75
C LEU A 38 -2.86 -2.08 -4.04
N THR A 39 -1.98 -2.38 -5.00
CA THR A 39 -2.30 -3.10 -6.26
C THR A 39 -1.75 -4.53 -6.29
N ALA A 40 -1.19 -5.01 -5.18
CA ALA A 40 -0.54 -6.32 -5.17
C ALA A 40 -1.55 -7.46 -5.23
N LYS A 41 -1.17 -8.57 -5.87
CA LYS A 41 -2.00 -9.80 -5.92
C LYS A 41 -2.27 -10.41 -4.53
N GLN A 42 -1.41 -10.11 -3.56
CA GLN A 42 -1.54 -10.58 -2.18
C GLN A 42 -2.63 -9.77 -1.46
N LEU A 43 -3.62 -10.45 -0.88
CA LEU A 43 -4.75 -9.81 -0.19
C LEU A 43 -4.31 -9.22 1.17
N VAL A 44 -3.51 -9.96 1.93
CA VAL A 44 -2.97 -9.54 3.24
C VAL A 44 -1.49 -9.18 3.08
N ILE A 45 -1.10 -7.96 3.45
CA ILE A 45 0.28 -7.47 3.30
C ILE A 45 0.72 -6.76 4.56
N GLY A 46 1.44 -7.48 5.43
CA GLY A 46 1.89 -6.94 6.71
C GLY A 46 0.77 -6.69 7.73
N GLU A 47 -0.49 -6.91 7.37
CA GLU A 47 -1.64 -6.90 8.28
C GLU A 47 -1.85 -8.26 8.93
N SER A 48 -2.61 -8.29 10.03
CA SER A 48 -2.96 -9.53 10.72
C SER A 48 -3.96 -10.34 9.91
N TYR A 49 -3.64 -11.61 9.63
CA TYR A 49 -4.58 -12.53 8.98
C TYR A 49 -5.89 -12.65 9.77
N LYS A 50 -5.83 -12.59 11.10
CA LYS A 50 -7.02 -12.63 11.97
C LYS A 50 -7.94 -11.43 11.78
N GLU A 51 -7.39 -10.24 11.50
CA GLU A 51 -8.19 -9.06 11.23
C GLU A 51 -8.90 -9.15 9.88
N PHE A 52 -8.21 -9.74 8.89
CA PHE A 52 -8.82 -10.06 7.61
C PHE A 52 -9.96 -11.07 7.77
N GLU A 53 -9.75 -12.17 8.50
CA GLU A 53 -10.81 -13.17 8.76
C GLU A 53 -12.01 -12.53 9.47
N LYS A 54 -11.79 -11.75 10.52
CA LYS A 54 -12.87 -11.04 11.23
C LYS A 54 -13.61 -10.04 10.34
N TYR A 55 -12.92 -9.42 9.38
CA TYR A 55 -13.57 -8.54 8.41
C TYR A 55 -14.38 -9.34 7.38
N ARG A 56 -13.78 -10.39 6.80
CA ARG A 56 -14.43 -11.31 5.86
C ARG A 56 -15.70 -11.89 6.46
N ASP A 57 -15.62 -12.47 7.66
CA ASP A 57 -16.73 -13.19 8.28
C ASP A 57 -17.92 -12.25 8.55
N ARG A 58 -17.64 -11.03 9.03
CA ARG A 58 -18.69 -10.00 9.21
C ARG A 58 -19.32 -9.57 7.88
N MET A 59 -18.53 -9.44 6.82
CA MET A 59 -19.04 -9.06 5.50
C MET A 59 -19.90 -10.18 4.90
N ILE A 60 -19.54 -11.44 5.09
CA ILE A 60 -20.35 -12.59 4.63
C ILE A 60 -21.66 -12.64 5.42
N ASP A 61 -21.62 -12.48 6.75
CA ASP A 61 -22.80 -12.49 7.62
C ASP A 61 -23.79 -11.34 7.29
N GLU A 62 -23.26 -10.17 6.94
CA GLU A 62 -24.06 -9.01 6.54
C GLU A 62 -24.65 -9.17 5.14
N LEU A 63 -23.83 -9.56 4.16
CA LEU A 63 -24.23 -9.58 2.74
C LEU A 63 -25.01 -10.84 2.33
N LYS A 64 -24.93 -11.92 3.11
CA LYS A 64 -25.67 -13.18 2.96
C LYS A 64 -25.74 -13.66 1.49
N PRO A 65 -24.59 -13.93 0.86
CA PRO A 65 -24.58 -14.42 -0.51
C PRO A 65 -25.26 -15.78 -0.60
N GLU A 66 -26.05 -15.99 -1.66
CA GLU A 66 -26.61 -17.30 -1.99
C GLU A 66 -26.11 -17.77 -3.36
N GLY A 67 -25.49 -18.95 -3.36
CA GLY A 67 -24.93 -19.54 -4.57
C GLY A 67 -23.60 -18.93 -5.00
N ILE A 68 -22.95 -19.63 -5.93
CA ILE A 68 -21.54 -19.40 -6.29
C ILE A 68 -21.30 -17.99 -6.84
N LEU A 69 -22.25 -17.42 -7.60
CA LEU A 69 -22.06 -16.11 -8.23
C LEU A 69 -22.09 -14.95 -7.22
N GLU A 70 -22.96 -15.04 -6.22
CA GLU A 70 -23.02 -14.05 -5.15
C GLU A 70 -21.82 -14.19 -4.21
N GLU A 71 -21.43 -15.43 -3.87
CA GLU A 71 -20.25 -15.71 -3.07
C GLU A 71 -18.99 -15.09 -3.70
N GLU A 72 -18.77 -15.34 -5.00
CA GLU A 72 -17.66 -14.75 -5.77
C GLU A 72 -17.71 -13.21 -5.79
N THR A 73 -18.90 -12.63 -5.86
CA THR A 73 -19.07 -11.17 -5.85
C THR A 73 -18.77 -10.59 -4.47
N VAL A 74 -19.26 -11.23 -3.41
CA VAL A 74 -18.97 -10.89 -2.00
C VAL A 74 -17.47 -10.99 -1.71
N PHE A 75 -16.79 -12.04 -2.17
CA PHE A 75 -15.33 -12.13 -2.02
C PHE A 75 -14.58 -10.97 -2.71
N LYS A 76 -15.04 -10.53 -3.88
CA LYS A 76 -14.46 -9.37 -4.57
C LYS A 76 -14.73 -8.05 -3.84
N ILE A 77 -15.91 -7.90 -3.22
CA ILE A 77 -16.25 -6.77 -2.36
C ILE A 77 -15.32 -6.75 -1.15
N ILE A 78 -15.12 -7.90 -0.50
CA ILE A 78 -14.24 -8.05 0.67
C ILE A 78 -12.78 -7.72 0.30
N ASP A 79 -12.25 -8.23 -0.81
CA ASP A 79 -10.89 -7.88 -1.28
C ASP A 79 -10.75 -6.37 -1.51
N THR A 80 -11.70 -5.76 -2.22
CA THR A 80 -11.64 -4.34 -2.56
C THR A 80 -11.80 -3.46 -1.31
N GLY A 81 -12.72 -3.80 -0.41
CA GLY A 81 -12.94 -3.09 0.85
C GLY A 81 -11.75 -3.20 1.80
N PHE A 82 -11.10 -4.37 1.88
CA PHE A 82 -9.90 -4.53 2.68
C PHE A 82 -8.72 -3.70 2.15
N ARG A 83 -8.57 -3.60 0.81
CA ARG A 83 -7.58 -2.70 0.18
C ARG A 83 -7.87 -1.22 0.45
N LEU A 84 -9.15 -0.81 0.46
CA LEU A 84 -9.53 0.57 0.80
C LEU A 84 -9.12 0.93 2.23
N ARG A 85 -9.30 0.02 3.19
CA ARG A 85 -8.86 0.24 4.58
C ARG A 85 -7.35 0.49 4.69
N ARG A 86 -6.54 -0.15 3.84
CA ARG A 86 -5.08 0.05 3.77
C ARG A 86 -4.70 1.47 3.31
N ILE A 87 -5.55 2.16 2.55
CA ILE A 87 -5.26 3.52 2.06
C ILE A 87 -5.08 4.47 3.24
N GLY A 88 -5.97 4.45 4.23
CA GLY A 88 -5.86 5.33 5.39
C GLY A 88 -4.57 5.12 6.18
N GLU A 89 -4.09 3.87 6.31
CA GLU A 89 -2.81 3.59 6.96
C GLU A 89 -1.60 4.10 6.15
N VAL A 90 -1.64 3.94 4.83
CA VAL A 90 -0.59 4.43 3.93
C VAL A 90 -0.58 5.96 3.94
N GLU A 91 -1.75 6.59 3.89
CA GLU A 91 -1.93 8.04 3.91
C GLU A 91 -1.35 8.64 5.20
N ALA A 92 -1.75 8.11 6.36
CA ALA A 92 -1.19 8.51 7.64
C ALA A 92 0.34 8.35 7.67
N GLY A 93 0.85 7.26 7.13
CA GLY A 93 2.28 7.04 6.98
C GLY A 93 2.98 8.07 6.11
N VAL A 94 2.38 8.46 4.97
CA VAL A 94 2.94 9.50 4.08
C VAL A 94 2.97 10.84 4.79
N TYR A 95 1.88 11.24 5.46
CA TYR A 95 1.84 12.47 6.24
C TYR A 95 2.87 12.49 7.37
N ASN A 96 3.02 11.40 8.12
CA ASN A 96 4.04 11.28 9.16
C ASN A 96 5.45 11.48 8.57
N GLN A 97 5.73 10.95 7.38
CA GLN A 97 7.02 11.17 6.71
C GLN A 97 7.21 12.63 6.30
N GLU A 98 6.19 13.29 5.75
CA GLU A 98 6.25 14.71 5.39
C GLU A 98 6.49 15.60 6.61
N ILE A 99 5.81 15.33 7.74
CA ILE A 99 6.03 16.01 9.02
C ILE A 99 7.49 15.82 9.47
N LEU A 100 7.99 14.58 9.50
CA LEU A 100 9.38 14.30 9.88
C LEU A 100 10.39 14.99 8.95
N HIS A 101 10.12 15.06 7.64
CA HIS A 101 10.97 15.76 6.69
C HIS A 101 10.97 17.27 6.95
N HIS A 102 9.80 17.87 7.17
CA HIS A 102 9.67 19.29 7.50
C HIS A 102 10.40 19.64 8.80
N GLU A 103 10.21 18.84 9.86
CA GLU A 103 10.90 19.00 11.13
C GLU A 103 12.41 18.85 11.01
N ALA A 104 12.89 17.87 10.23
CA ALA A 104 14.33 17.67 10.00
C ALA A 104 14.94 18.83 9.20
N ASP A 105 14.23 19.39 8.23
CA ASP A 105 14.70 20.53 7.44
C ASP A 105 14.63 21.83 8.27
N GLU A 106 13.58 22.04 9.08
CA GLU A 106 13.54 23.11 10.08
C GLU A 106 14.68 23.00 11.10
N TYR A 107 14.95 21.80 11.60
CA TYR A 107 16.02 21.54 12.55
C TYR A 107 17.40 21.77 11.92
N LYS A 108 17.61 21.34 10.66
CA LYS A 108 18.83 21.66 9.90
C LYS A 108 18.99 23.15 9.66
N ASN A 109 17.92 23.86 9.32
CA ASN A 109 17.96 25.31 9.14
C ASN A 109 18.27 26.00 10.47
N LYS A 110 17.61 25.60 11.56
CA LYS A 110 17.90 26.07 12.92
C LYS A 110 19.33 25.75 13.35
N ILE A 111 19.92 24.60 12.98
CA ILE A 111 21.33 24.27 13.26
C ILE A 111 22.28 25.09 12.40
N ALA A 112 21.96 25.28 11.11
CA ALA A 112 22.76 26.12 10.22
C ALA A 112 22.82 27.56 10.73
N ASP A 113 21.72 28.04 11.31
CA ASP A 113 21.64 29.33 12.00
C ASP A 113 22.26 29.31 13.41
N LYS A 114 22.28 28.15 14.09
CA LYS A 114 22.79 27.93 15.45
C LYS A 114 24.07 27.10 15.51
N ILE A 115 25.04 27.33 14.63
CA ILE A 115 26.44 26.92 14.92
C ILE A 115 27.00 27.82 16.05
N GLU A 116 26.40 27.71 17.22
CA GLU A 116 26.99 27.72 18.56
C GLU A 116 26.21 26.63 19.33
N PHE A 117 26.90 25.50 19.52
CA PHE A 117 26.33 24.25 20.03
C PHE A 117 25.68 24.40 21.42
N LYS A 118 24.46 23.86 21.57
CA LYS A 118 24.14 22.95 22.70
C LYS A 118 22.85 22.14 22.49
N GLU A 119 23.07 20.82 22.53
CA GLU A 119 22.30 19.69 23.04
C GLU A 119 20.81 19.47 22.67
N GLU A 120 20.63 18.36 21.93
CA GLU A 120 19.65 17.27 22.07
C GLU A 120 18.19 17.66 22.40
N GLY A 121 17.36 17.72 21.35
CA GLY A 121 15.91 17.82 21.46
C GLY A 121 15.22 16.52 21.03
N GLU A 122 14.26 16.10 21.84
CA GLU A 122 13.48 14.86 21.78
C GLU A 122 12.98 14.50 20.36
N LEU A 123 13.31 13.29 19.91
CA LEU A 123 12.74 12.71 18.70
C LEU A 123 11.28 12.31 18.97
N ILE A 124 10.33 13.01 18.35
CA ILE A 124 8.90 12.66 18.43
C ILE A 124 8.68 11.31 17.74
N GLN A 125 8.37 10.30 18.54
CA GLN A 125 8.11 8.94 18.09
C GLN A 125 6.66 8.87 17.59
N SER A 126 6.45 8.88 16.26
CA SER A 126 5.13 8.66 15.70
C SER A 126 4.63 7.24 16.08
N SER A 127 3.42 7.20 16.63
CA SER A 127 2.87 6.12 17.45
C SER A 127 2.57 4.80 16.74
N ASP A 128 2.77 4.70 15.42
CA ASP A 128 2.58 3.45 14.67
C ASP A 128 3.67 3.23 13.62
N LEU A 129 4.68 2.43 14.00
CA LEU A 129 5.78 2.00 13.12
C LEU A 129 5.28 1.32 11.84
N SER A 130 4.15 0.62 11.90
CA SER A 130 3.58 -0.09 10.75
C SER A 130 3.11 0.88 9.68
N ALA A 131 2.35 1.90 10.07
CA ALA A 131 1.87 2.95 9.17
C ALA A 131 3.03 3.73 8.55
N ASN A 132 4.04 4.09 9.35
CA ASN A 132 5.24 4.79 8.87
C ASN A 132 6.00 4.00 7.79
N LEU A 133 6.21 2.70 8.01
CA LEU A 133 6.90 1.84 7.05
C LEU A 133 6.10 1.69 5.75
N LYS A 134 4.78 1.57 5.84
CA LYS A 134 3.87 1.50 4.69
C LYS A 134 3.87 2.80 3.88
N GLY A 135 3.76 3.94 4.55
CA GLY A 135 3.83 5.27 3.94
C GLY A 135 5.18 5.55 3.28
N LEU A 136 6.28 5.23 3.96
CA LEU A 136 7.64 5.38 3.41
C LEU A 136 7.84 4.52 2.15
N ALA A 137 7.39 3.27 2.18
CA ALA A 137 7.48 2.37 1.02
C ALA A 137 6.70 2.93 -0.18
N PHE A 138 5.47 3.40 0.05
CA PHE A 138 4.63 4.00 -0.99
C PHE A 138 5.20 5.32 -1.53
N ALA A 139 5.64 6.22 -0.65
CA ALA A 139 6.23 7.50 -1.02
C ALA A 139 7.49 7.30 -1.88
N ARG A 140 8.35 6.34 -1.52
CA ARG A 140 9.56 5.99 -2.30
C ARG A 140 9.22 5.54 -3.72
N ASP A 141 8.20 4.70 -3.90
CA ASP A 141 7.78 4.26 -5.23
C ASP A 141 7.15 5.42 -6.04
N CYS A 142 6.48 6.33 -5.35
CA CYS A 142 5.86 7.51 -5.95
C CYS A 142 6.81 8.69 -6.20
N LYS A 143 8.11 8.56 -5.91
CA LYS A 143 9.09 9.67 -5.95
C LYS A 143 8.71 10.84 -5.03
N TYR A 144 8.12 10.55 -3.87
CA TYR A 144 7.71 11.48 -2.81
C TYR A 144 6.65 12.51 -3.25
N GLY A 145 6.99 13.49 -4.09
CA GLY A 145 6.12 14.64 -4.43
C GLY A 145 4.85 14.33 -5.23
N SER A 146 4.63 13.07 -5.62
CA SER A 146 3.36 12.63 -6.26
C SER A 146 2.64 11.53 -5.48
N ALA A 147 3.07 11.25 -4.24
CA ALA A 147 2.52 10.16 -3.44
C ALA A 147 1.03 10.36 -3.16
N ILE A 148 0.65 11.47 -2.53
CA ILE A 148 -0.75 11.75 -2.18
C ILE A 148 -1.65 11.76 -3.42
N LEU A 149 -1.26 12.44 -4.51
CA LEU A 149 -2.05 12.47 -5.73
C LEU A 149 -2.31 11.07 -6.32
N LYS A 150 -1.28 10.21 -6.31
CA LYS A 150 -1.42 8.82 -6.75
C LYS A 150 -2.25 7.98 -5.78
N LEU A 151 -2.14 8.25 -4.49
CA LEU A 151 -2.92 7.58 -3.46
C LEU A 151 -4.40 7.85 -3.67
N ASN A 152 -4.78 9.12 -3.83
CA ASN A 152 -6.16 9.54 -4.11
C ASN A 152 -6.67 8.93 -5.42
N THR A 153 -5.82 8.89 -6.46
CA THR A 153 -6.19 8.23 -7.73
C THR A 153 -6.46 6.73 -7.56
N ILE A 154 -5.73 6.05 -6.68
CA ILE A 154 -5.93 4.63 -6.37
C ILE A 154 -7.21 4.46 -5.53
N GLU A 155 -7.41 5.33 -4.56
CA GLU A 155 -8.62 5.38 -3.72
C GLU A 155 -9.87 5.51 -4.58
N ASP A 156 -9.94 6.51 -5.44
CA ASP A 156 -11.08 6.73 -6.34
C ASP A 156 -11.39 5.49 -7.17
N LYS A 157 -10.36 4.82 -7.72
CA LYS A 157 -10.55 3.61 -8.52
C LYS A 157 -11.08 2.44 -7.69
N LEU A 158 -10.55 2.25 -6.48
CA LEU A 158 -10.99 1.16 -5.61
C LEU A 158 -12.40 1.43 -5.07
N THR A 159 -12.71 2.67 -4.69
CA THR A 159 -14.03 3.11 -4.24
C THR A 159 -15.08 2.90 -5.32
N ASN A 160 -14.79 3.36 -6.55
CA ASN A 160 -15.68 3.14 -7.69
C ASN A 160 -15.89 1.65 -7.98
N LYS A 161 -14.84 0.83 -7.89
CA LYS A 161 -14.93 -0.62 -8.07
C LYS A 161 -15.78 -1.26 -6.97
N TYR A 162 -15.59 -0.85 -5.72
CA TYR A 162 -16.32 -1.35 -4.56
C TYR A 162 -17.82 -1.12 -4.68
N TYR A 163 -18.23 0.12 -4.99
CA TYR A 163 -19.66 0.44 -5.16
C TYR A 163 -20.28 -0.29 -6.35
N LYS A 164 -19.58 -0.38 -7.49
CA LYS A 164 -20.06 -1.18 -8.63
C LYS A 164 -20.32 -2.65 -8.27
N GLN A 165 -19.46 -3.23 -7.43
CA GLN A 165 -19.64 -4.62 -7.00
C GLN A 165 -20.83 -4.77 -6.04
N LEU A 166 -21.03 -3.80 -5.15
CA LEU A 166 -22.21 -3.76 -4.29
C LEU A 166 -23.50 -3.62 -5.10
N ASP A 167 -23.51 -2.76 -6.12
CA ASP A 167 -24.68 -2.59 -7.00
C ASP A 167 -24.98 -3.88 -7.77
N ILE A 168 -23.95 -4.56 -8.31
CA ILE A 168 -24.11 -5.85 -8.97
C ILE A 168 -24.69 -6.90 -8.01
N LEU A 169 -24.19 -6.97 -6.77
CA LEU A 169 -24.71 -7.91 -5.77
C LEU A 169 -26.19 -7.64 -5.46
N LYS A 170 -26.57 -6.37 -5.29
CA LYS A 170 -27.97 -5.99 -5.08
C LYS A 170 -28.85 -6.42 -6.23
N MET A 171 -28.42 -6.18 -7.47
CA MET A 171 -29.17 -6.62 -8.66
C MET A 171 -29.34 -8.15 -8.74
N MET A 172 -28.32 -8.91 -8.35
CA MET A 172 -28.42 -10.38 -8.28
C MET A 172 -29.45 -10.82 -7.23
N GLN A 173 -29.43 -10.20 -6.05
CA GLN A 173 -30.35 -10.50 -4.96
C GLN A 173 -31.79 -10.10 -5.29
N GLU A 174 -32.01 -8.93 -5.89
CA GLU A 174 -33.33 -8.48 -6.36
C GLU A 174 -33.90 -9.42 -7.42
N GLY A 175 -33.09 -9.79 -8.42
CA GLY A 175 -33.50 -10.74 -9.46
C GLY A 175 -33.85 -12.13 -8.94
N ARG A 176 -33.27 -12.54 -7.80
CA ARG A 176 -33.67 -13.77 -7.10
C ARG A 176 -35.07 -13.64 -6.48
N TYR A 177 -35.36 -12.53 -5.79
CA TYR A 177 -36.69 -12.31 -5.19
C TYR A 177 -37.83 -12.30 -6.21
N ASP A 178 -37.55 -11.88 -7.45
CA ASP A 178 -38.53 -11.89 -8.55
C ASP A 178 -38.77 -13.29 -9.14
N LEU A 179 -37.84 -14.23 -8.99
CA LEU A 179 -37.97 -15.63 -9.43
C LEU A 179 -38.68 -16.53 -8.41
N GLU A 180 -38.76 -16.10 -7.14
CA GLU A 180 -39.41 -16.84 -6.06
C GLU A 180 -40.90 -16.48 -5.86
N LYS A 181 -41.43 -15.49 -6.59
CA LYS A 181 -42.85 -15.12 -6.62
C LYS A 181 -43.59 -15.76 -7.80
#